data_AF-A0A1I7ZI59-F1
#
_entry.id   AF-A0A1I7ZI59-F1
#
_cell.length_a   1.000
_cell.length_b   1.000
_cell.length_c   1.000
_cell.angle_alpha   90.00
_cell.angle_beta   90.00
_cell.angle_gamma   90.00
#
_symmetry.space_group_name_H-M   'P 1'
#
loop_
_entity.id
_entity.type
_entity.pdbx_description
1 polymer ?
#
loop_
_entity_poly.entity_id
_entity_poly.type
_entity_poly.pdbx_seq_one_letter_code
_entity_poly.pdbx_strand_id
1 'polypeptide(L)'
;MLRLLTRLDAPEKNLVILTDYRLRDQCRELLSKHSDFFKSFTSLTLSSSSHLLHMKIAEEMVASGRLQSLDIYSRVLEPACVSLLVDNFFSDSCRRFYVRAIDTDIAFRIINRWKETDPWDPKPYKILEVDAFRDKLAEMDMKEISLDSAKVYIQQIIKQNFPTWRPVNPVYRIDHPLGSSRSIYVVFRDYSGCFFLFV
;
A
#
# COMPACT_ATOMS: atom_id res chain seq x y z
N MET A 1 31.03 4.90 1.74
CA MET A 1 29.99 4.84 0.68
C MET A 1 28.58 4.90 1.25
N LEU A 2 28.16 4.02 2.18
CA LEU A 2 26.80 4.00 2.75
C LEU A 2 26.34 5.36 3.34
N ARG A 3 27.20 6.04 4.10
CA ARG A 3 26.90 7.39 4.65
C ARG A 3 26.63 8.47 3.59
N LEU A 4 27.12 8.29 2.37
CA LEU A 4 26.83 9.23 1.28
C LEU A 4 25.42 8.98 0.73
N LEU A 5 25.03 7.71 0.61
CA LEU A 5 23.68 7.31 0.15
C LEU A 5 22.58 7.78 1.11
N THR A 6 22.83 7.75 2.42
CA THR A 6 21.86 8.25 3.41
C THR A 6 21.64 9.75 3.31
N ARG A 7 22.67 10.51 2.94
CA ARG A 7 22.65 11.98 2.83
C ARG A 7 22.16 12.51 1.49
N LEU A 8 21.87 11.64 0.51
CA LEU A 8 21.17 12.06 -0.69
C LEU A 8 19.82 12.63 -0.28
N ASP A 9 19.51 13.88 -0.59
CA ASP A 9 18.22 14.49 -0.26
C ASP A 9 17.25 14.36 -1.44
N ALA A 10 17.16 13.14 -1.98
CA ALA A 10 16.24 12.85 -3.07
C ALA A 10 14.81 12.76 -2.51
N PRO A 11 13.82 13.39 -3.17
CA PRO A 11 12.43 13.34 -2.72
C PRO A 11 11.88 11.92 -2.73
N GLU A 12 12.40 11.07 -3.61
CA GLU A 12 12.09 9.66 -3.68
C GLU A 12 13.38 8.82 -3.62
N LYS A 13 13.40 7.86 -2.69
CA LYS A 13 14.43 6.83 -2.61
C LYS A 13 13.76 5.48 -2.53
N ASN A 14 13.98 4.68 -3.55
CA ASN A 14 13.42 3.33 -3.65
C ASN A 14 14.47 2.28 -3.25
N LEU A 15 14.11 1.45 -2.26
CA LEU A 15 14.86 0.26 -1.90
C LEU A 15 14.13 -0.97 -2.44
N VAL A 16 14.77 -1.68 -3.36
CA VAL A 16 14.24 -2.94 -3.91
C VAL A 16 15.02 -4.11 -3.32
N ILE A 17 14.34 -4.96 -2.57
CA ILE A 17 14.91 -6.18 -1.99
C ILE A 17 14.39 -7.39 -2.78
N LEU A 18 15.24 -7.82 -3.70
CA LEU A 18 15.03 -9.04 -4.46
C LEU A 18 15.52 -10.26 -3.67
N THR A 19 14.77 -11.35 -3.76
CA THR A 19 15.08 -12.61 -3.10
C THR A 19 16.27 -13.30 -3.72
N ASP A 20 17.48 -12.84 -3.39
CA ASP A 20 18.69 -13.65 -3.52
C ASP A 20 19.10 -14.12 -2.13
N TYR A 21 19.05 -15.44 -1.90
CA TYR A 21 19.48 -16.06 -0.66
C TYR A 21 20.91 -15.69 -0.29
N ARG A 22 21.75 -15.37 -1.29
CA ARG A 22 23.15 -14.95 -1.12
C ARG A 22 23.29 -13.60 -0.42
N LEU A 23 22.28 -12.73 -0.55
CA LEU A 23 22.30 -11.40 0.05
C LEU A 23 21.71 -11.37 1.46
N ARG A 24 21.15 -12.49 1.95
CA ARG A 24 20.47 -12.54 3.24
C ARG A 24 21.38 -12.13 4.40
N ASP A 25 22.59 -12.68 4.46
CA ASP A 25 23.53 -12.39 5.54
C ASP A 25 24.06 -10.96 5.46
N GLN A 26 24.28 -10.46 4.24
CA GLN A 26 24.68 -9.07 3.99
C GLN A 26 23.57 -8.09 4.38
N CYS A 27 22.31 -8.38 4.06
CA CYS A 27 21.17 -7.58 4.49
C CYS A 27 21.03 -7.60 6.02
N ARG A 28 21.25 -8.75 6.66
CA ARG A 28 21.23 -8.87 8.12
C ARG A 28 22.34 -8.05 8.77
N GLU A 29 23.56 -8.12 8.24
CA GLU A 29 24.69 -7.32 8.70
C GLU A 29 24.46 -5.82 8.47
N LEU A 30 23.91 -5.45 7.32
CA LEU A 30 23.58 -4.07 7.00
C LEU A 30 22.49 -3.55 7.95
N LEU A 31 21.47 -4.35 8.25
CA LEU A 31 20.41 -4.00 9.19
C LEU A 31 20.95 -3.80 10.60
N SER A 32 21.86 -4.67 11.07
CA SER A 32 22.42 -4.57 12.42
C SER A 32 23.42 -3.43 12.59
N LYS A 33 24.25 -3.14 11.57
CA LYS A 33 25.32 -2.13 11.66
C LYS A 33 24.90 -0.76 11.13
N HIS A 34 23.89 -0.70 10.26
CA HIS A 34 23.55 0.48 9.46
C HIS A 34 22.03 0.66 9.31
N SER A 35 21.24 0.52 10.38
CA SER A 35 19.78 0.73 10.34
C SER A 35 19.35 2.09 9.76
N ASP A 36 20.13 3.15 10.03
CA ASP A 36 19.94 4.50 9.45
C ASP A 36 19.95 4.51 7.91
N PHE A 37 20.60 3.53 7.29
CA PHE A 37 20.57 3.35 5.85
C PHE A 37 19.15 3.13 5.36
N PHE A 38 18.45 2.15 5.93
CA PHE A 38 17.08 1.78 5.56
C PHE A 38 16.10 2.91 5.88
N LYS A 39 16.24 3.55 7.04
CA LYS A 39 15.41 4.70 7.48
C LYS A 39 15.48 5.91 6.55
N SER A 40 16.50 5.98 5.69
CA SER A 40 16.65 7.09 4.75
C SER A 40 15.77 6.95 3.49
N PHE A 41 15.20 5.76 3.23
CA PHE A 41 14.39 5.47 2.05
C PHE A 41 12.91 5.83 2.26
N THR A 42 12.23 6.16 1.16
CA THR A 42 10.81 6.54 1.14
C THR A 42 9.93 5.49 0.45
N SER A 43 10.53 4.57 -0.30
CA SER A 43 9.81 3.49 -0.99
C SER A 43 10.51 2.17 -0.74
N LEU A 44 9.75 1.11 -0.50
CA LEU A 44 10.26 -0.25 -0.27
C LEU A 44 9.53 -1.25 -1.15
N THR A 45 10.27 -2.06 -1.89
CA THR A 45 9.74 -3.21 -2.62
C THR A 45 10.33 -4.50 -2.07
N LEU A 46 9.49 -5.44 -1.63
CA LEU A 46 9.86 -6.73 -1.04
C LEU A 46 9.34 -7.88 -1.91
N SER A 47 10.23 -8.76 -2.37
CA SER A 47 9.84 -10.05 -2.98
C SER A 47 9.93 -11.20 -1.97
N SER A 48 9.01 -12.18 -1.99
CA SER A 48 8.86 -13.15 -0.88
C SER A 48 9.66 -14.44 -1.02
N SER A 49 10.77 -14.52 -0.30
CA SER A 49 11.35 -15.81 0.14
C SER A 49 11.88 -15.79 1.57
N SER A 50 11.93 -14.62 2.22
CA SER A 50 12.38 -14.48 3.61
C SER A 50 11.53 -13.47 4.38
N HIS A 51 10.38 -13.93 4.89
CA HIS A 51 9.41 -13.07 5.58
C HIS A 51 10.05 -12.33 6.77
N LEU A 52 10.75 -13.04 7.67
CA LEU A 52 11.26 -12.41 8.90
C LEU A 52 12.27 -11.27 8.67
N LEU A 53 13.22 -11.42 7.75
CA LEU A 53 14.23 -10.36 7.52
C LEU A 53 13.60 -9.16 6.80
N HIS A 54 12.77 -9.41 5.79
CA HIS A 54 12.09 -8.35 5.04
C HIS A 54 11.16 -7.55 5.94
N MET A 55 10.47 -8.23 6.86
CA MET A 55 9.59 -7.58 7.82
C MET A 55 10.36 -6.73 8.82
N LYS A 56 11.51 -7.19 9.34
CA LYS A 56 12.37 -6.33 10.18
C LYS A 56 12.87 -5.08 9.45
N ILE A 57 13.17 -5.20 8.15
CA ILE A 57 13.55 -4.04 7.33
C ILE A 57 12.35 -3.10 7.18
N ALA A 58 11.16 -3.63 6.89
CA ALA A 58 9.94 -2.83 6.82
C ALA A 58 9.65 -2.14 8.16
N GLU A 59 9.78 -2.82 9.30
CA GLU A 59 9.62 -2.25 10.64
C GLU A 59 10.55 -1.06 10.87
N GLU A 60 11.85 -1.18 10.57
CA GLU A 60 12.80 -0.07 10.70
C GLU A 60 12.43 1.12 9.80
N MET A 61 11.95 0.85 8.58
CA MET A 61 11.55 1.89 7.63
C MET A 61 10.23 2.56 8.04
N VAL A 62 9.26 1.80 8.55
CA VAL A 62 7.99 2.32 9.10
C VAL A 62 8.27 3.17 10.33
N ALA A 63 9.13 2.71 11.24
CA ALA A 63 9.51 3.43 12.46
C ALA A 63 10.20 4.77 12.19
N SER A 64 10.79 4.94 11.00
CA SER A 64 11.35 6.24 10.58
C SER A 64 10.28 7.32 10.33
N GLY A 65 9.03 6.91 10.11
CA GLY A 65 7.94 7.80 9.72
C GLY A 65 8.10 8.38 8.31
N ARG A 66 9.03 7.90 7.49
CA ARG A 66 9.31 8.42 6.14
C ARG A 66 8.80 7.54 5.00
N LEU A 67 8.33 6.33 5.30
CA LEU A 67 7.91 5.36 4.29
C LEU A 67 6.60 5.82 3.62
N GLN A 68 6.70 6.17 2.34
CA GLN A 68 5.58 6.66 1.53
C GLN A 68 4.97 5.57 0.64
N SER A 69 5.80 4.66 0.13
CA SER A 69 5.36 3.57 -0.73
C SER A 69 5.87 2.23 -0.22
N LEU A 70 5.01 1.23 -0.22
CA LEU A 70 5.38 -0.13 0.15
C LEU A 70 4.76 -1.12 -0.84
N ASP A 71 5.60 -1.95 -1.44
CA ASP A 71 5.19 -2.98 -2.39
C ASP A 71 5.63 -4.34 -1.88
N ILE A 72 4.67 -5.22 -1.58
CA ILE A 72 4.95 -6.55 -1.04
C ILE A 72 4.43 -7.61 -1.99
N TYR A 73 5.35 -8.44 -2.48
CA TYR A 73 5.05 -9.59 -3.30
C TYR A 73 5.16 -10.83 -2.44
N SER A 74 4.05 -11.25 -1.83
CA SER A 74 4.03 -12.35 -0.87
C SER A 74 2.77 -13.20 -0.97
N ARG A 75 2.92 -14.52 -1.05
CA ARG A 75 1.76 -15.43 -1.10
C ARG A 75 0.99 -15.48 0.23
N VAL A 76 1.69 -15.37 1.36
CA VAL A 76 1.13 -15.46 2.71
C VAL A 76 1.75 -14.36 3.56
N LEU A 77 0.92 -13.65 4.32
CA LEU A 77 1.37 -12.68 5.31
C LEU A 77 1.11 -13.26 6.70
N GLU A 78 2.11 -13.20 7.58
CA GLU A 78 1.89 -13.58 8.98
C GLU A 78 1.01 -12.52 9.68
N PRO A 79 0.18 -12.88 10.67
CA PRO A 79 -0.73 -11.94 11.32
C PRO A 79 -0.02 -10.69 11.89
N ALA A 80 1.16 -10.86 12.48
CA ALA A 80 1.96 -9.75 12.99
C ALA A 80 2.38 -8.77 11.87
N CYS A 81 2.66 -9.30 10.67
CA CYS A 81 2.97 -8.48 9.50
C CYS A 81 1.74 -7.67 9.09
N VAL A 82 0.57 -8.29 9.07
CA VAL A 82 -0.67 -7.62 8.67
C VAL A 82 -0.92 -6.40 9.56
N SER A 83 -0.78 -6.51 10.88
CA SER A 83 -0.94 -5.37 11.80
C SER A 83 0.02 -4.21 11.48
N LEU A 84 1.33 -4.49 11.34
CA LEU A 84 2.33 -3.49 10.97
C LEU A 84 1.98 -2.78 9.66
N LEU A 85 1.51 -3.54 8.67
CA LEU A 85 1.18 -3.02 7.36
C LEU A 85 -0.07 -2.14 7.37
N VAL A 86 -1.08 -2.54 8.14
CA VAL A 86 -2.27 -1.71 8.39
C VAL A 86 -1.85 -0.42 9.10
N ASP A 87 -1.04 -0.49 10.17
CA ASP A 87 -0.53 0.69 10.88
C ASP A 87 0.26 1.61 9.95
N ASN A 88 1.16 1.06 9.14
CA ASN A 88 1.90 1.82 8.15
C ASN A 88 0.96 2.50 7.14
N PHE A 89 -0.09 1.80 6.66
CA PHE A 89 -1.05 2.40 5.74
C PHE A 89 -1.73 3.65 6.32
N PHE A 90 -2.08 3.65 7.60
CA PHE A 90 -2.68 4.81 8.27
C PHE A 90 -1.67 5.87 8.72
N SER A 91 -0.36 5.57 8.69
CA SER A 91 0.67 6.56 9.01
C SER A 91 0.61 7.80 8.11
N ASP A 92 1.10 8.93 8.63
CA ASP A 92 1.07 10.21 7.94
C ASP A 92 1.91 10.28 6.66
N SER A 93 2.93 9.44 6.55
CA SER A 93 3.84 9.40 5.40
C SER A 93 3.35 8.50 4.30
N CYS A 94 2.67 7.40 4.63
CA CYS A 94 2.23 6.43 3.64
C CYS A 94 1.21 7.04 2.66
N ARG A 95 1.48 6.87 1.37
CA ARG A 95 0.65 7.33 0.25
C ARG A 95 0.20 6.17 -0.62
N ARG A 96 1.06 5.17 -0.82
CA ARG A 96 0.79 4.03 -1.68
C ARG A 96 1.15 2.75 -0.97
N PHE A 97 0.29 1.77 -1.12
CA PHE A 97 0.53 0.43 -0.60
C PHE A 97 0.05 -0.60 -1.62
N TYR A 98 0.99 -1.39 -2.13
CA TYR A 98 0.72 -2.50 -3.04
C TYR A 98 0.99 -3.82 -2.33
N VAL A 99 0.01 -4.70 -2.32
CA VAL A 99 0.16 -6.05 -1.79
C VAL A 99 -0.30 -7.06 -2.82
N ARG A 100 0.67 -7.70 -3.43
CA ARG A 100 0.46 -8.90 -4.22
C ARG A 100 0.40 -10.10 -3.29
N ALA A 101 -0.77 -10.28 -2.67
CA ALA A 101 -1.14 -11.47 -1.92
C ALA A 101 -2.47 -12.02 -2.45
N ILE A 102 -2.63 -13.34 -2.40
CA ILE A 102 -3.91 -14.01 -2.71
C ILE A 102 -4.97 -13.68 -1.64
N ASP A 103 -4.49 -13.22 -0.48
CA ASP A 103 -5.28 -12.92 0.70
C ASP A 103 -5.79 -11.47 0.68
N THR A 104 -7.12 -11.36 0.68
CA THR A 104 -7.86 -10.10 0.74
C THR A 104 -8.00 -9.56 2.16
N ASP A 105 -7.60 -10.33 3.19
CA ASP A 105 -7.71 -9.95 4.61
C ASP A 105 -7.12 -8.58 4.90
N ILE A 106 -5.99 -8.22 4.27
CA ILE A 106 -5.38 -6.91 4.46
C ILE A 106 -6.27 -5.77 3.96
N ALA A 107 -6.96 -5.93 2.83
CA ALA A 107 -7.89 -4.94 2.31
C ALA A 107 -9.10 -4.80 3.23
N PHE A 108 -9.65 -5.93 3.70
CA PHE A 108 -10.75 -5.92 4.68
C PHE A 108 -10.38 -5.19 5.96
N ARG A 109 -9.20 -5.49 6.54
CA ARG A 109 -8.75 -4.83 7.77
C ARG A 109 -8.52 -3.34 7.59
N ILE A 110 -7.91 -2.93 6.47
CA ILE A 110 -7.73 -1.50 6.16
C ILE A 110 -9.09 -0.82 6.03
N ILE A 111 -10.04 -1.41 5.30
CA ILE A 111 -11.36 -0.82 5.09
C ILE A 111 -12.16 -0.75 6.40
N ASN A 112 -12.16 -1.82 7.20
CA ASN A 112 -12.86 -1.86 8.47
C ASN A 112 -12.29 -0.83 9.46
N ARG A 113 -10.96 -0.77 9.58
CA ARG A 113 -10.32 0.26 10.42
C ARG A 113 -10.61 1.67 9.91
N TRP A 114 -10.61 1.87 8.59
CA TRP A 114 -11.00 3.17 8.02
C TRP A 114 -12.44 3.53 8.39
N LYS A 115 -13.40 2.60 8.34
CA LYS A 115 -14.80 2.81 8.76
C LYS A 115 -14.94 3.18 10.25
N GLU A 116 -14.01 2.72 11.08
CA GLU A 116 -13.98 2.98 12.53
C GLU A 116 -13.21 4.25 12.91
N THR A 117 -12.38 4.78 12.01
CA THR A 117 -11.52 5.95 12.26
C THR A 117 -12.31 7.24 12.03
N ASP A 118 -11.88 8.34 12.67
CA ASP A 118 -12.42 9.66 12.35
C ASP A 118 -12.18 9.96 10.85
N PRO A 119 -13.22 10.28 10.05
CA PRO A 119 -13.10 10.61 8.63
C PRO A 119 -12.17 11.80 8.34
N TRP A 120 -11.81 12.59 9.35
CA TRP A 120 -10.91 13.73 9.23
C TRP A 120 -9.45 13.41 9.51
N ASP A 121 -9.16 12.26 10.13
CA ASP A 121 -7.82 11.87 10.56
C ASP A 121 -6.92 11.35 9.43
N PRO A 122 -7.37 10.45 8.52
CA PRO A 122 -6.49 9.97 7.47
C PRO A 122 -6.22 11.04 6.42
N LYS A 123 -4.94 11.21 6.07
CA LYS A 123 -4.57 12.03 4.91
C LYS A 123 -5.28 11.52 3.65
N PRO A 124 -5.90 12.43 2.87
CA PRO A 124 -6.59 12.04 1.66
C PRO A 124 -5.61 11.49 0.62
N TYR A 125 -6.17 10.76 -0.35
CA TYR A 125 -5.49 10.23 -1.53
C TYR A 125 -4.49 9.11 -1.25
N LYS A 126 -4.77 8.30 -0.22
CA LYS A 126 -4.05 7.03 -0.03
C LYS A 126 -4.52 6.01 -1.05
N ILE A 127 -3.58 5.25 -1.57
CA ILE A 127 -3.80 4.20 -2.56
C ILE A 127 -3.47 2.85 -1.93
N LEU A 128 -4.43 1.93 -1.99
CA LEU A 128 -4.21 0.52 -1.73
C LEU A 128 -4.46 -0.26 -3.01
N GLU A 129 -3.52 -1.09 -3.41
CA GLU A 129 -3.66 -1.97 -4.57
C GLU A 129 -3.39 -3.41 -4.13
N VAL A 130 -4.32 -4.31 -4.47
CA VAL A 130 -4.27 -5.72 -4.04
C VAL A 130 -4.65 -6.65 -5.20
N ASP A 131 -4.04 -7.83 -5.23
CA ASP A 131 -4.40 -8.89 -6.17
C ASP A 131 -5.68 -9.62 -5.67
N ALA A 132 -6.83 -8.93 -5.73
CA ALA A 132 -8.13 -9.43 -5.31
C ALA A 132 -9.11 -9.62 -6.48
N PHE A 133 -9.93 -10.67 -6.39
CA PHE A 133 -11.06 -10.89 -7.31
C PHE A 133 -12.30 -10.14 -6.83
N ARG A 134 -13.12 -9.68 -7.78
CA ARG A 134 -14.38 -8.98 -7.51
C ARG A 134 -15.28 -9.74 -6.53
N ASP A 135 -15.43 -11.05 -6.73
CA ASP A 135 -16.32 -11.88 -5.92
C ASP A 135 -15.93 -11.91 -4.44
N LYS A 136 -14.62 -11.83 -4.15
CA LYS A 136 -14.12 -11.78 -2.77
C LYS A 136 -14.42 -10.46 -2.06
N LEU A 137 -14.74 -9.41 -2.82
CA LEU A 137 -14.98 -8.07 -2.28
C LEU A 137 -16.47 -7.72 -2.26
N ALA A 138 -17.35 -8.61 -2.74
CA ALA A 138 -18.79 -8.39 -2.79
C ALA A 138 -19.40 -8.03 -1.41
N GLU A 139 -18.75 -8.46 -0.33
CA GLU A 139 -19.17 -8.21 1.06
C GLU A 139 -18.89 -6.77 1.55
N MET A 140 -18.22 -5.92 0.76
CA MET A 140 -17.75 -4.60 1.21
C MET A 140 -18.77 -3.44 1.03
N ASP A 141 -20.06 -3.73 0.88
CA ASP A 141 -21.13 -2.74 0.64
C ASP A 141 -20.82 -1.79 -0.53
N MET A 142 -20.14 -2.30 -1.56
CA MET A 142 -19.72 -1.52 -2.72
C MET A 142 -20.92 -1.10 -3.57
N LYS A 143 -21.05 0.21 -3.80
CA LYS A 143 -22.05 0.77 -4.72
C LYS A 143 -21.43 0.99 -6.08
N GLU A 144 -22.04 0.40 -7.10
CA GLU A 144 -21.65 0.66 -8.48
C GLU A 144 -21.97 2.11 -8.88
N ILE A 145 -21.01 2.79 -9.50
CA ILE A 145 -21.17 4.15 -10.03
C ILE A 145 -20.56 4.28 -11.43
N SER A 146 -21.09 5.19 -12.24
CA SER A 146 -20.42 5.60 -13.47
C SER A 146 -19.16 6.40 -13.13
N LEU A 147 -18.04 6.15 -13.83
CA LEU A 147 -16.84 6.96 -13.69
C LEU A 147 -17.10 8.45 -13.94
N ASP A 148 -18.01 8.78 -14.86
CA ASP A 148 -18.37 10.16 -15.20
C ASP A 148 -19.12 10.87 -14.06
N SER A 149 -19.71 10.12 -13.14
CA SER A 149 -20.36 10.68 -11.94
C SER A 149 -19.38 11.00 -10.81
N ALA A 150 -18.15 10.47 -10.87
CA ALA A 150 -17.10 10.77 -9.90
C ALA A 150 -16.56 12.19 -10.11
N LYS A 151 -16.05 12.82 -9.04
CA LYS A 151 -15.44 14.14 -9.12
C LYS A 151 -14.26 14.14 -10.11
N VAL A 152 -14.06 15.25 -10.84
CA VAL A 152 -13.03 15.37 -11.90
C VAL A 152 -11.63 14.96 -11.43
N TYR A 153 -11.23 15.36 -10.21
CA TYR A 153 -9.90 15.01 -9.68
C TYR A 153 -9.77 13.49 -9.40
N ILE A 154 -10.86 12.80 -9.02
CA ILE A 154 -10.86 11.34 -8.84
C ILE A 154 -10.62 10.66 -10.18
N GLN A 155 -11.32 11.12 -11.22
CA GLN A 155 -11.12 10.61 -12.57
C GLN A 155 -9.67 10.82 -13.02
N GLN A 156 -9.05 11.95 -12.69
CA GLN A 156 -7.65 12.23 -12.99
C GLN A 156 -6.69 11.29 -12.26
N ILE A 157 -6.89 11.06 -10.95
CA ILE A 157 -6.06 10.13 -10.18
C ILE A 157 -6.17 8.71 -10.74
N ILE A 158 -7.38 8.26 -11.06
CA ILE A 158 -7.61 6.95 -11.69
C ILE A 158 -6.89 6.90 -13.04
N LYS A 159 -7.07 7.89 -13.93
CA LYS A 159 -6.41 7.93 -15.25
C LYS A 159 -4.88 7.97 -15.15
N GLN A 160 -4.33 8.71 -14.20
CA GLN A 160 -2.87 8.82 -13.99
C GLN A 160 -2.25 7.53 -13.50
N ASN A 161 -2.95 6.78 -12.64
CA ASN A 161 -2.48 5.50 -12.14
C ASN A 161 -2.72 4.35 -13.15
N PHE A 162 -3.60 4.55 -14.14
CA PHE A 162 -3.97 3.55 -15.13
C PHE A 162 -3.96 4.09 -16.58
N PRO A 163 -2.84 4.65 -17.07
CA PRO A 163 -2.79 5.36 -18.35
C PRO A 163 -3.00 4.45 -19.57
N THR A 164 -2.63 3.18 -19.45
CA THR A 164 -2.75 2.19 -20.53
C THR A 164 -4.05 1.41 -20.51
N TRP A 165 -4.90 1.63 -19.50
CA TRP A 165 -6.12 0.85 -19.35
C TRP A 165 -7.32 1.62 -19.88
N ARG A 166 -8.18 0.89 -20.58
CA ARG A 166 -9.58 1.27 -20.65
C ARG A 166 -10.15 0.89 -19.28
N PRO A 167 -10.46 1.84 -18.38
CA PRO A 167 -11.11 1.47 -17.13
C PRO A 167 -12.35 0.65 -17.49
N VAL A 168 -12.38 -0.60 -17.03
CA VAL A 168 -13.57 -1.42 -17.21
C VAL A 168 -14.61 -0.77 -16.32
N ASN A 169 -15.53 -0.03 -16.95
CA ASN A 169 -16.77 0.33 -16.28
C ASN A 169 -17.38 -0.98 -15.76
N PRO A 170 -17.72 -1.05 -14.48
CA PRO A 170 -17.96 0.09 -13.59
C PRO A 170 -16.84 0.41 -12.56
N VAL A 171 -16.89 1.63 -12.00
CA VAL A 171 -16.20 2.03 -10.76
C VAL A 171 -17.13 1.76 -9.59
N TYR A 172 -16.58 1.42 -8.43
CA TYR A 172 -17.36 1.23 -7.21
C TYR A 172 -17.00 2.27 -6.16
N ARG A 173 -17.93 2.49 -5.23
CA ARG A 173 -17.79 3.43 -4.14
C ARG A 173 -18.23 2.79 -2.83
N ILE A 174 -17.41 2.96 -1.80
CA ILE A 174 -17.72 2.61 -0.41
C ILE A 174 -17.82 3.92 0.38
N ASP A 175 -18.97 4.19 0.97
CA ASP A 175 -19.19 5.39 1.78
C ASP A 175 -18.68 5.20 3.21
N HIS A 176 -18.16 6.27 3.81
CA HIS A 176 -17.82 6.25 5.23
C HIS A 176 -19.10 6.25 6.08
N PRO A 177 -19.19 5.49 7.19
CA PRO A 177 -20.39 5.44 8.02
C PRO A 177 -20.84 6.79 8.57
N LEU A 178 -19.89 7.68 8.86
CA LEU A 178 -20.15 9.03 9.38
C LEU A 178 -20.49 10.07 8.29
N GLY A 179 -20.51 9.71 7.01
CA GLY A 179 -20.94 10.60 5.94
C GLY A 179 -20.33 10.29 4.58
N SER A 180 -21.07 10.64 3.52
CA SER A 180 -20.65 10.40 2.12
C SER A 180 -19.62 11.40 1.59
N SER A 181 -19.14 12.35 2.41
CA SER A 181 -18.05 13.26 2.03
C SER A 181 -16.72 12.52 1.89
N ARG A 182 -16.55 11.43 2.64
CA ARG A 182 -15.42 10.51 2.55
C ARG A 182 -15.85 9.20 1.93
N SER A 183 -15.06 8.72 1.00
CA SER A 183 -15.38 7.49 0.28
C SER A 183 -14.14 6.81 -0.23
N ILE A 184 -14.23 5.50 -0.35
CA ILE A 184 -13.23 4.71 -1.06
C ILE A 184 -13.77 4.45 -2.46
N TYR A 185 -12.99 4.83 -3.47
CA TYR A 185 -13.28 4.48 -4.86
C TYR A 185 -12.54 3.21 -5.21
N VAL A 186 -13.25 2.20 -5.70
CA VAL A 186 -12.69 0.90 -6.06
C VAL A 186 -12.72 0.74 -7.57
N VAL A 187 -11.57 0.43 -8.16
CA VAL A 187 -11.41 0.17 -9.59
C VAL A 187 -10.83 -1.24 -9.75
N PHE A 188 -11.50 -2.08 -10.52
CA PHE A 188 -11.05 -3.44 -10.78
C PHE A 188 -10.14 -3.50 -12.01
N ARG A 189 -9.05 -4.26 -11.87
CA ARG A 189 -8.17 -4.70 -12.95
C ARG A 189 -8.66 -6.03 -13.46
N ASP A 190 -9.38 -6.03 -14.58
CA ASP A 190 -9.86 -7.23 -15.29
C ASP A 190 -10.03 -8.44 -14.35
N TYR A 191 -9.11 -9.40 -14.40
CA TYR A 191 -9.13 -10.63 -13.62
C TYR A 191 -8.09 -10.72 -12.50
N SER A 192 -7.27 -9.70 -12.25
CA SER A 192 -6.04 -9.90 -11.46
C SER A 192 -5.81 -8.93 -10.31
N GLY A 193 -6.69 -7.96 -10.07
CA GLY A 193 -6.53 -7.10 -8.91
C GLY A 193 -7.58 -5.99 -8.81
N CYS A 194 -7.44 -5.19 -7.76
CA CYS A 194 -8.23 -3.98 -7.59
C CYS A 194 -7.42 -2.89 -6.89
N PHE A 195 -7.91 -1.68 -7.08
CA PHE A 195 -7.33 -0.46 -6.60
C PHE A 195 -8.36 0.27 -5.77
N PHE A 196 -7.98 0.67 -4.56
CA PHE A 196 -8.78 1.44 -3.62
C PHE A 196 -8.13 2.81 -3.45
N LEU A 197 -8.90 3.86 -3.75
CA LEU A 197 -8.52 5.24 -3.53
C LEU A 197 -9.32 5.80 -2.36
N PHE A 198 -8.64 6.08 -1.26
CA PHE A 198 -9.22 6.64 -0.03
C PHE A 198 -9.25 8.17 -0.13
N VAL A 199 -10.45 8.74 -0.02
CA VAL A 199 -10.73 10.18 -0.24
C VAL A 199 -11.42 10.76 0.96
#